data_AF-A0A0M2LXU9-F1
#
_entry.id   AF-A0A0M2LXU9-F1
#
_cell.length_a   1.000
_cell.length_b   1.000
_cell.length_c   1.000
_cell.angle_alpha   90.00
_cell.angle_beta   90.00
_cell.angle_gamma   90.00
#
_symmetry.space_group_name_H-M   'P 1'
#
loop_
_entity.id
_entity.type
_entity.pdbx_description
1 polymer ?
#
loop_
_entity_poly.entity_id
_entity_poly.type
_entity_poly.pdbx_seq_one_letter_code
_entity_poly.pdbx_strand_id
1 'polypeptide(L)'
;MTNLSPHFTLNEMTVTSTGLNNQPTPAHLANLKVAAAGMEKVRAALGKPILVNSAYRSAAVNRRVGGVPTSAHCQGYAVDFRVSGMTPLEICRALVKAGIKFDQLIEEGTWTHISFDPRMRGQVLTMRNGKYFAGLRS
;
A
#
# COMPACT_ATOMS: atom_id res chain seq x y z
N MET A 1 17.29 -1.46 13.43
CA MET A 1 16.08 -1.52 12.58
C MET A 1 16.50 -2.02 11.21
N THR A 2 15.78 -2.98 10.62
CA THR A 2 16.10 -3.52 9.29
C THR A 2 15.49 -2.61 8.23
N ASN A 3 16.30 -2.03 7.35
CA ASN A 3 15.83 -1.19 6.25
C ASN A 3 15.47 -2.07 5.04
N LEU A 4 14.32 -1.80 4.41
CA LEU A 4 13.90 -2.41 3.15
C LEU A 4 14.29 -1.52 1.97
N SER A 5 14.35 -0.20 2.19
CA SER A 5 14.85 0.84 1.30
C SER A 5 15.33 2.04 2.14
N PRO A 6 15.84 3.14 1.54
CA PRO A 6 16.33 4.30 2.30
C PRO A 6 15.34 4.90 3.31
N HIS A 7 14.05 4.95 2.98
CA HIS A 7 13.01 5.58 3.81
C HIS A 7 11.95 4.62 4.34
N PHE A 8 12.03 3.33 4.01
CA PHE A 8 11.07 2.32 4.48
C PHE A 8 11.77 1.18 5.21
N THR A 9 11.34 0.93 6.43
CA THR A 9 11.85 -0.08 7.35
C THR A 9 10.94 -1.31 7.40
N LEU A 10 11.48 -2.43 7.86
CA LEU A 10 10.68 -3.63 8.09
C LEU A 10 9.60 -3.40 9.15
N ASN A 11 9.91 -2.64 10.21
CA ASN A 11 8.99 -2.39 11.31
C ASN A 11 7.75 -1.64 10.84
N GLU A 12 7.89 -0.55 10.08
CA GLU A 12 6.73 0.18 9.58
C GLU A 12 5.96 -0.62 8.51
N MET A 13 6.66 -1.42 7.70
CA MET A 13 6.04 -2.24 6.65
C MET A 13 5.38 -3.53 7.19
N THR A 14 5.44 -3.76 8.51
CA THR A 14 4.77 -4.87 9.20
C THR A 14 3.87 -4.38 10.34
N VAL A 15 3.63 -3.06 10.44
CA VAL A 15 2.79 -2.47 11.47
C VAL A 15 1.35 -2.99 11.38
N THR A 16 0.76 -3.28 12.54
CA THR A 16 -0.65 -3.70 12.67
C THR A 16 -1.19 -3.27 14.03
N SER A 17 -2.48 -2.89 14.08
CA SER A 17 -3.20 -2.59 15.32
C SER A 17 -3.90 -3.81 15.94
N THR A 18 -3.80 -4.98 15.30
CA THR A 18 -4.56 -6.18 15.71
C THR A 18 -4.00 -6.89 16.94
N GLY A 19 -2.76 -6.60 17.34
CA GLY A 19 -2.04 -7.34 18.37
C GLY A 19 -1.60 -8.76 17.96
N LEU A 20 -1.86 -9.18 16.72
CA LEU A 20 -1.49 -10.50 16.20
C LEU A 20 -0.08 -10.48 15.63
N ASN A 21 0.57 -11.65 15.61
CA ASN A 21 1.85 -11.82 14.95
C ASN A 21 1.74 -11.50 13.45
N ASN A 22 2.59 -10.59 12.99
CA ASN A 22 2.64 -10.11 11.61
C ASN A 22 4.02 -10.29 10.97
N GLN A 23 4.70 -11.39 11.29
CA GLN A 23 6.03 -11.68 10.77
C GLN A 23 6.00 -12.19 9.32
N PRO A 24 6.73 -11.56 8.39
CA PRO A 24 6.83 -12.02 7.00
C PRO A 24 7.79 -13.22 6.87
N THR A 25 7.52 -14.08 5.88
CA THR A 25 8.47 -15.11 5.43
C THR A 25 9.58 -14.48 4.58
N PRO A 26 10.67 -15.20 4.26
CA PRO A 26 11.68 -14.71 3.32
C PRO A 26 11.11 -14.28 1.96
N ALA A 27 10.10 -15.01 1.44
CA ALA A 27 9.43 -14.65 0.20
C ALA A 27 8.63 -13.34 0.34
N HIS A 28 7.89 -13.17 1.45
CA HIS A 28 7.19 -11.91 1.71
C HIS A 28 8.16 -10.74 1.91
N LEU A 29 9.33 -10.98 2.51
CA LEU A 29 10.39 -9.97 2.65
C LEU A 29 10.95 -9.51 1.30
N ALA A 30 11.13 -10.43 0.35
CA ALA A 30 11.56 -10.08 -1.01
C ALA A 30 10.50 -9.19 -1.70
N ASN A 31 9.22 -9.54 -1.56
CA ASN A 31 8.11 -8.77 -2.12
C ASN A 31 7.98 -7.39 -1.46
N LEU A 32 8.18 -7.32 -0.14
CA LEU A 32 8.20 -6.06 0.61
C LEU A 32 9.32 -5.12 0.16
N LYS A 33 10.49 -5.64 -0.26
CA LYS A 33 11.54 -4.81 -0.85
C LYS A 33 11.12 -4.20 -2.19
N VAL A 34 10.37 -4.95 -3.00
CA VAL A 34 9.77 -4.42 -4.23
C VAL A 34 8.76 -3.31 -3.92
N ALA A 35 7.87 -3.55 -2.95
CA ALA A 35 6.90 -2.55 -2.52
C ALA A 35 7.60 -1.29 -1.96
N ALA A 36 8.63 -1.46 -1.11
CA ALA A 36 9.42 -0.35 -0.56
C ALA A 36 10.10 0.47 -1.67
N ALA A 37 10.70 -0.18 -2.67
CA ALA A 37 11.28 0.53 -3.83
C ALA A 37 10.23 1.28 -4.66
N GLY A 38 9.02 0.73 -4.79
CA GLY A 38 7.87 1.43 -5.39
C GLY A 38 7.48 2.66 -4.57
N MET A 39 7.43 2.53 -3.24
CA MET A 39 7.11 3.63 -2.33
C MET A 39 8.17 4.73 -2.31
N GLU A 40 9.44 4.45 -2.60
CA GLU A 40 10.45 5.49 -2.82
C GLU A 40 10.07 6.39 -3.99
N LYS A 41 9.56 5.81 -5.09
CA LYS A 41 9.09 6.58 -6.25
C LYS A 41 7.86 7.40 -5.91
N VAL A 42 6.93 6.83 -5.12
CA VAL A 42 5.75 7.55 -4.60
C VAL A 42 6.19 8.73 -3.75
N ARG A 43 7.12 8.52 -2.81
CA ARG A 43 7.66 9.57 -1.93
C ARG A 43 8.30 10.70 -2.75
N ALA A 44 9.12 10.35 -3.74
CA ALA A 44 9.76 11.32 -4.62
C ALA A 44 8.73 12.11 -5.46
N ALA A 45 7.72 11.44 -6.01
CA ALA A 45 6.68 12.09 -6.83
C ALA A 45 5.78 13.04 -6.02
N LEU A 46 5.51 12.71 -4.74
CA LEU A 46 4.71 13.55 -3.86
C LEU A 46 5.54 14.65 -3.18
N GLY A 47 6.87 14.52 -3.14
CA GLY A 47 7.77 15.46 -2.46
C GLY A 47 7.51 15.57 -0.95
N LYS A 48 6.87 14.57 -0.35
CA LYS A 48 6.39 14.60 1.05
C LYS A 48 6.67 13.29 1.79
N PRO A 49 6.84 13.33 3.13
CA PRO A 49 6.91 12.12 3.93
C PRO A 49 5.63 11.27 3.84
N ILE A 50 5.82 9.95 3.80
CA ILE A 50 4.73 8.97 3.76
C ILE A 50 4.56 8.34 5.13
N LEU A 51 3.32 8.24 5.60
CA LEU A 51 2.93 7.53 6.80
C LEU A 51 2.31 6.19 6.39
N VAL A 52 2.99 5.09 6.68
CA VAL A 52 2.49 3.73 6.42
C VAL A 52 1.47 3.35 7.49
N ASN A 53 0.23 3.07 7.07
CA ASN A 53 -0.81 2.54 7.94
C ASN A 53 -0.69 1.01 8.09
N SER A 54 -0.40 0.32 6.99
CA SER A 54 -0.14 -1.12 6.96
C SER A 54 0.47 -1.51 5.62
N ALA A 55 1.32 -2.55 5.58
CA ALA A 55 1.79 -3.14 4.34
C ALA A 55 1.61 -4.66 4.35
N TYR A 56 2.58 -5.44 4.82
CA TYR A 56 2.37 -6.87 4.94
C TYR A 56 1.28 -7.19 5.97
N ARG A 57 0.42 -8.17 5.65
CA ARG A 57 -0.55 -8.76 6.57
C ARG A 57 -0.42 -10.28 6.54
N SER A 58 -0.10 -10.89 7.67
CA SER A 58 -0.23 -12.34 7.83
C SER A 58 -1.69 -12.77 7.60
N ALA A 59 -1.92 -14.04 7.28
CA ALA A 59 -3.27 -14.55 7.06
C ALA A 59 -4.21 -14.28 8.27
N ALA A 60 -3.67 -14.33 9.50
CA ALA A 60 -4.41 -14.03 10.70
C ALA A 60 -4.76 -12.53 10.82
N VAL A 61 -3.79 -11.65 10.58
CA VAL A 61 -4.00 -10.19 10.57
C VAL A 61 -5.01 -9.80 9.49
N ASN A 62 -4.83 -10.31 8.27
CA ASN A 62 -5.71 -10.00 7.15
C ASN A 62 -7.17 -10.42 7.42
N ARG A 63 -7.38 -11.63 7.94
CA ARG A 63 -8.71 -12.09 8.35
C ARG A 63 -9.31 -11.23 9.45
N ARG A 64 -8.52 -10.81 10.45
CA ARG A 64 -8.98 -10.00 11.58
C ARG A 64 -9.48 -8.62 11.15
N VAL A 65 -8.90 -8.04 10.09
CA VAL A 65 -9.32 -6.74 9.52
C VAL A 65 -10.34 -6.88 8.40
N GLY A 66 -10.89 -8.09 8.17
CA GLY A 66 -11.90 -8.33 7.12
C GLY A 66 -11.34 -8.35 5.70
N GLY A 67 -10.02 -8.51 5.54
CA GLY A 67 -9.38 -8.61 4.22
C GLY A 67 -9.65 -9.94 3.51
N VAL A 68 -9.57 -9.92 2.19
CA VAL A 68 -9.72 -11.12 1.36
C VAL A 68 -8.41 -11.93 1.28
N PRO A 69 -8.45 -13.28 1.21
CA PRO A 69 -7.24 -14.11 1.20
C PRO A 69 -6.29 -13.84 0.02
N THR A 70 -6.83 -13.38 -1.10
CA THR A 70 -6.08 -13.07 -2.33
C THR A 70 -5.49 -11.66 -2.35
N SER A 71 -5.55 -10.93 -1.22
CA SER A 71 -5.03 -9.57 -1.12
C SER A 71 -3.52 -9.50 -1.35
N ALA A 72 -3.07 -8.48 -2.08
CA ALA A 72 -1.65 -8.16 -2.26
C ALA A 72 -0.93 -7.86 -0.92
N HIS A 73 -1.65 -7.47 0.14
CA HIS A 73 -1.08 -7.34 1.48
C HIS A 73 -0.56 -8.68 2.02
N CYS A 74 -1.28 -9.78 1.75
CA CYS A 74 -0.87 -11.11 2.19
C CYS A 74 0.40 -11.60 1.49
N GLN A 75 0.67 -11.07 0.30
CA GLN A 75 1.86 -11.39 -0.48
C GLN A 75 3.03 -10.43 -0.21
N GLY A 76 2.80 -9.32 0.51
CA GLY A 76 3.81 -8.29 0.78
C GLY A 76 4.00 -7.27 -0.34
N TYR A 77 3.05 -7.14 -1.28
CA TYR A 77 3.15 -6.21 -2.41
C TYR A 77 2.39 -4.89 -2.22
N ALA A 78 1.53 -4.80 -1.20
CA ALA A 78 0.65 -3.66 -1.01
C ALA A 78 1.01 -2.81 0.22
N VAL A 79 0.70 -1.53 0.12
CA VAL A 79 0.89 -0.53 1.16
C VAL A 79 -0.36 0.35 1.22
N ASP A 80 -0.95 0.42 2.41
CA ASP A 80 -1.94 1.43 2.77
C ASP A 80 -1.21 2.58 3.47
N PHE A 81 -1.38 3.80 2.98
CA PHE A 81 -0.63 4.94 3.46
C PHE A 81 -1.41 6.25 3.42
N ARG A 82 -0.86 7.25 4.13
CA ARG A 82 -1.34 8.63 4.17
C ARG A 82 -0.17 9.60 4.01
N VAL A 83 -0.48 10.82 3.57
CA VAL A 83 0.47 11.93 3.49
C VAL A 83 -0.16 13.15 4.15
N SER A 84 0.55 13.78 5.08
CA SER A 84 0.02 14.94 5.81
C SER A 84 -0.28 16.09 4.85
N GLY A 85 -1.48 16.67 4.99
CA GLY A 85 -1.98 17.74 4.12
C GLY A 85 -2.27 17.30 2.69
N MET A 86 -2.57 16.02 2.46
CA MET A 86 -3.13 15.52 1.19
C MET A 86 -4.26 14.53 1.46
N THR A 87 -5.37 14.70 0.75
CA THR A 87 -6.45 13.72 0.70
C THR A 87 -6.05 12.51 -0.14
N PRO A 88 -6.65 11.33 0.07
CA PRO A 88 -6.41 10.16 -0.78
C PRO A 88 -6.66 10.43 -2.27
N LEU A 89 -7.67 11.24 -2.60
CA LEU A 89 -7.98 11.62 -3.98
C LEU A 89 -6.85 12.44 -4.61
N GLU A 90 -6.30 13.42 -3.90
CA GLU A 90 -5.15 14.22 -4.36
C GLU A 90 -3.91 13.37 -4.56
N ILE A 91 -3.62 12.45 -3.62
CA ILE A 91 -2.52 11.50 -3.73
C ILE A 91 -2.68 10.67 -4.99
N CYS A 92 -3.84 10.02 -5.19
CA CYS A 92 -4.06 9.17 -6.35
C CYS A 92 -3.91 9.94 -7.67
N ARG A 93 -4.48 11.16 -7.75
CA ARG A 93 -4.34 12.03 -8.92
C ARG A 93 -2.88 12.38 -9.21
N ALA A 94 -2.12 12.73 -8.18
CA ALA A 94 -0.70 13.07 -8.32
C ALA A 94 0.11 11.88 -8.84
N LEU A 95 -0.13 10.67 -8.32
CA LEU A 95 0.60 9.46 -8.74
C LEU A 95 0.27 9.03 -10.16
N VAL A 96 -1.01 9.13 -10.57
CA VAL A 96 -1.42 8.89 -11.96
C VAL A 96 -0.77 9.91 -12.89
N LYS A 97 -0.81 11.21 -12.53
CA LYS A 97 -0.19 12.29 -13.31
C LYS A 97 1.33 12.12 -13.43
N ALA A 98 1.99 11.65 -12.38
CA ALA A 98 3.43 11.38 -12.36
C ALA A 98 3.82 10.10 -13.13
N GLY A 99 2.85 9.32 -13.61
CA GLY A 99 3.11 8.10 -14.38
C GLY A 99 3.68 6.95 -13.56
N ILE A 100 3.43 6.94 -12.24
CA ILE A 100 3.88 5.85 -11.36
C ILE A 100 3.27 4.53 -11.84
N LYS A 101 4.10 3.50 -11.95
CA LYS A 101 3.66 2.16 -12.32
C LYS A 101 3.28 1.38 -11.07
N PHE A 102 2.09 0.82 -11.06
CA PHE A 102 1.52 0.04 -9.98
C PHE A 102 0.65 -1.09 -10.56
N ASP A 103 0.33 -2.07 -9.73
CA ASP A 103 -0.70 -3.07 -10.03
C ASP A 103 -2.10 -2.52 -9.75
N GLN A 104 -2.33 -2.02 -8.54
CA GLN A 104 -3.57 -1.33 -8.16
C GLN A 104 -3.26 -0.06 -7.38
N LEU A 105 -4.06 0.98 -7.60
CA LEU A 105 -4.08 2.23 -6.86
C LEU A 105 -5.54 2.51 -6.48
N ILE A 106 -5.82 2.61 -5.19
CA ILE A 106 -7.20 2.75 -4.70
C ILE A 106 -7.32 3.92 -3.73
N GLU A 107 -8.30 4.77 -4.00
CA GLU A 107 -8.76 5.82 -3.11
C GLU A 107 -9.76 5.19 -2.10
N GLU A 108 -9.33 4.98 -0.85
CA GLU A 108 -10.06 4.23 0.19
C GLU A 108 -10.82 5.16 1.17
N GLY A 109 -11.12 6.40 0.76
CA GLY A 109 -11.83 7.41 1.54
C GLY A 109 -10.95 8.10 2.60
N THR A 110 -10.24 7.31 3.42
CA THR A 110 -9.42 7.83 4.54
C THR A 110 -7.92 7.53 4.41
N TRP A 111 -7.54 6.64 3.50
CA TRP A 111 -6.15 6.36 3.14
C TRP A 111 -6.04 6.06 1.64
N THR A 112 -4.81 5.94 1.15
CA THR A 112 -4.53 5.45 -0.21
C THR A 112 -3.97 4.05 -0.12
N HIS A 113 -4.50 3.14 -0.94
CA HIS A 113 -3.92 1.82 -1.16
C HIS A 113 -3.10 1.83 -2.46
N ILE A 114 -1.91 1.26 -2.44
CA ILE A 114 -1.14 0.98 -3.66
C ILE A 114 -0.48 -0.39 -3.58
N SER A 115 -0.45 -1.12 -4.69
CA SER A 115 0.26 -2.39 -4.81
C SER A 115 1.24 -2.40 -5.98
N PHE A 116 2.32 -3.16 -5.81
CA PHE A 116 3.37 -3.38 -6.82
C PHE A 116 3.50 -4.86 -7.16
N ASP A 117 2.37 -5.55 -7.24
CA ASP A 117 2.29 -6.96 -7.62
C ASP A 117 2.77 -7.15 -9.08
N PRO A 118 3.51 -8.23 -9.41
CA PRO A 118 4.10 -8.43 -10.73
C PRO A 118 3.07 -8.50 -11.87
N ARG A 119 1.78 -8.69 -11.59
CA ARG A 119 0.71 -8.59 -12.59
C ARG A 119 0.60 -7.20 -13.22
N MET A 120 1.00 -6.14 -12.50
CA MET A 120 1.10 -4.76 -12.98
C MET A 120 -0.12 -4.30 -13.78
N ARG A 121 -1.33 -4.59 -13.28
CA ARG A 121 -2.59 -4.34 -14.00
C ARG A 121 -2.89 -2.86 -14.27
N GLY A 122 -2.24 -1.94 -13.55
CA GLY A 122 -2.46 -0.50 -13.69
C GLY A 122 -3.88 -0.06 -13.31
N GLN A 123 -4.56 -0.77 -12.41
CA GLN A 123 -5.93 -0.46 -12.05
C GLN A 123 -5.99 0.76 -11.13
N VAL A 124 -6.85 1.71 -11.48
CA VAL A 124 -7.18 2.86 -10.62
C VAL A 124 -8.61 2.71 -10.17
N LEU A 125 -8.83 2.70 -8.86
CA LEU A 125 -10.14 2.44 -8.25
C LEU A 125 -10.50 3.48 -7.18
N THR A 126 -11.79 3.56 -6.88
CA THR A 126 -12.32 4.32 -5.75
C THR A 126 -13.27 3.43 -4.94
N MET A 127 -13.12 3.44 -3.61
CA MET A 127 -14.03 2.75 -2.69
C MET A 127 -15.10 3.70 -2.18
N ARG A 128 -16.37 3.33 -2.30
CA ARG A 128 -17.50 4.02 -1.66
C ARG A 128 -18.42 2.99 -1.02
N ASN A 129 -18.71 3.15 0.27
CA ASN A 129 -19.64 2.30 1.02
C ASN A 129 -19.35 0.79 0.84
N GLY A 130 -18.06 0.41 0.90
CA GLY A 130 -17.61 -0.98 0.75
C GLY A 130 -17.64 -1.54 -0.69
N LYS A 131 -17.95 -0.71 -1.69
CA LYS A 131 -17.95 -1.09 -3.10
C LYS A 131 -16.82 -0.38 -3.85
N TYR A 132 -16.16 -1.11 -4.74
CA TYR A 132 -15.10 -0.59 -5.58
C TYR A 132 -15.61 -0.22 -6.96
N PHE A 133 -15.16 0.92 -7.47
CA PHE A 133 -15.50 1.44 -8.78
C PHE A 133 -14.24 1.75 -9.58
N ALA A 134 -14.28 1.53 -10.89
CA ALA A 134 -13.19 1.91 -11.78
C ALA A 134 -13.06 3.43 -11.90
N GLY A 135 -11.82 3.90 -11.91
CA GLY A 135 -11.44 5.31 -12.00
C GLY A 135 -11.53 6.07 -10.67
N LEU A 136 -10.95 7.28 -10.65
CA LEU A 136 -11.04 8.20 -9.52
C LEU A 136 -12.36 8.96 -9.59
N ARG A 137 -13.16 8.88 -8.52
CA ARG A 137 -14.45 9.60 -8.41
C ARG A 137 -14.31 10.81 -7.49
N SER A 138 -14.79 11.96 -7.97
CA SER A 138 -15.01 13.17 -7.16
C SER A 138 -16.30 13.07 -6.38
#